data_AF-A0A8K0KIH3-F1
#
_entry.id   AF-A0A8K0KIH3-F1
#
_cell.length_a   1.000
_cell.length_b   1.000
_cell.length_c   1.000
_cell.angle_alpha   90.00
_cell.angle_beta   90.00
_cell.angle_gamma   90.00
#
_symmetry.space_group_name_H-M   'P 1'
#
loop_
_entity.id
_entity.type
_entity.pdbx_description
1 polymer ?
#
loop_
_entity_poly.entity_id
_entity_poly.type
_entity_poly.pdbx_seq_one_letter_code
_entity_poly.pdbx_strand_id
1 'polypeptide(L)'
;MRTATNCFLVNLSVSDLLLSLLNCAFNLVFMLDGDWPFGSAYCSLSNFVANCSVAASVFSLTAISVDRYMAIVHPLRHRKSKSRARWALAVIWTSSALLALPCLLYSTTMVQ
;
A
#
# COMPACT_ATOMS: atom_id res chain seq x y z
N MET A 1 12.81 9.47 -18.88
CA MET A 1 13.02 8.88 -17.54
C MET A 1 11.84 7.97 -17.09
N ARG A 2 11.32 7.07 -17.94
CA ARG A 2 10.24 6.11 -17.61
C ARG A 2 10.79 4.68 -17.52
N THR A 3 11.59 4.41 -16.50
CA THR A 3 12.08 3.07 -16.16
C THR A 3 11.04 2.37 -15.27
N ALA A 4 10.90 1.04 -15.37
CA ALA A 4 9.92 0.29 -14.56
C ALA A 4 10.06 0.54 -13.05
N THR A 5 11.30 0.75 -12.58
CA THR A 5 11.61 1.11 -11.19
C THR A 5 11.00 2.45 -10.77
N ASN A 6 10.98 3.46 -11.66
CA ASN A 6 10.33 4.74 -11.36
C ASN A 6 8.81 4.59 -11.22
N CYS A 7 8.18 3.66 -11.95
CA CYS A 7 6.75 3.39 -11.77
C CYS A 7 6.46 2.78 -10.39
N PHE A 8 7.31 1.87 -9.90
CA PHE A 8 7.15 1.32 -8.55
C PHE A 8 7.41 2.37 -7.46
N LEU A 9 8.40 3.25 -7.64
CA LEU A 9 8.66 4.38 -6.74
C LEU A 9 7.48 5.36 -6.67
N VAL A 10 6.86 5.67 -7.82
CA VAL A 10 5.67 6.51 -7.84
C VAL A 10 4.51 5.81 -7.12
N ASN A 11 4.26 4.52 -7.38
CA ASN A 11 3.22 3.77 -6.69
C ASN A 11 3.44 3.75 -5.17
N LEU A 12 4.69 3.54 -4.73
CA LEU A 12 5.09 3.60 -3.32
C LEU A 12 4.77 4.97 -2.71
N SER A 13 5.24 6.05 -3.34
CA SER A 13 4.99 7.41 -2.86
C SER A 13 3.50 7.77 -2.78
N VAL A 14 2.70 7.27 -3.72
CA VAL A 14 1.24 7.47 -3.72
C VAL A 14 0.61 6.71 -2.55
N SER A 15 0.99 5.45 -2.31
CA SER A 15 0.50 4.67 -1.16
C SER A 15 0.85 5.31 0.18
N ASP A 16 2.08 5.81 0.33
CA ASP A 16 2.55 6.46 1.56
C ASP A 16 1.87 7.83 1.79
N LEU A 17 1.62 8.59 0.73
CA LEU A 17 0.82 9.82 0.80
C LEU A 17 -0.63 9.51 1.19
N LEU A 18 -1.22 8.47 0.61
CA LEU A 18 -2.59 8.05 0.94
C LEU A 18 -2.70 7.66 2.42
N LEU A 19 -1.73 6.89 2.92
CA LEU A 19 -1.62 6.51 4.33
C LEU A 19 -1.49 7.74 5.23
N SER A 20 -0.60 8.65 4.88
CA SER A 20 -0.33 9.85 5.70
C SER A 20 -1.54 10.78 5.77
N LEU A 21 -2.22 11.00 4.64
CA LEU A 21 -3.36 11.92 4.57
C LEU A 21 -4.66 11.32 5.11
N LEU A 22 -4.96 10.06 4.80
CA LEU A 22 -6.25 9.45 5.15
C LEU A 22 -6.24 8.71 6.49
N ASN A 23 -5.06 8.28 6.97
CA ASN A 23 -4.96 7.60 8.26
C ASN A 23 -4.25 8.48 9.30
N CYS A 24 -3.00 8.88 9.04
CA CYS A 24 -2.19 9.58 10.06
C CYS A 24 -2.79 10.92 10.49
N ALA A 25 -3.27 11.74 9.54
CA ALA A 25 -3.91 13.03 9.86
C ALA A 25 -5.18 12.89 10.72
N PHE A 26 -5.99 11.86 10.46
CA PHE A 26 -7.22 11.60 11.23
C PHE A 26 -6.93 10.95 12.58
N ASN A 27 -5.92 10.07 12.63
CA ASN A 27 -5.45 9.49 13.88
C ASN A 27 -4.88 10.57 14.82
N LEU A 28 -4.22 11.60 14.26
CA LEU A 28 -3.77 12.76 15.04
C LEU A 28 -4.93 13.51 15.69
N VAL A 29 -6.05 13.72 14.98
CA VAL A 29 -7.26 14.34 15.56
C VAL A 29 -7.82 13.48 16.69
N PHE A 30 -7.93 12.16 16.48
CA PHE A 30 -8.35 11.22 17.53
C PHE A 30 -7.45 11.27 18.77
N MET A 31 -6.13 11.36 18.59
CA MET A 31 -5.17 11.45 19.70
C MET A 31 -5.28 12.79 20.46
N LEU A 32 -5.73 13.87 19.81
CA LEU A 32 -5.90 15.18 20.43
C LEU A 32 -7.24 15.34 21.15
N ASP A 33 -8.34 14.90 20.52
CA ASP A 33 -9.70 15.01 21.08
C ASP A 33 -10.04 13.85 22.04
N GLY A 34 -9.30 12.74 21.98
CA GLY A 34 -9.51 11.55 22.81
C GLY A 34 -10.74 10.72 22.43
N ASP A 35 -11.50 11.16 21.43
CA ASP A 35 -12.73 10.51 20.95
C ASP A 35 -12.75 10.44 19.41
N TRP A 36 -13.53 9.52 18.83
CA TRP A 36 -13.59 9.31 17.37
C TRP A 36 -14.86 9.92 16.74
N PRO A 37 -14.80 11.16 16.20
CA PRO A 37 -15.99 11.86 15.70
C PRO A 37 -16.42 11.44 14.28
N PHE A 38 -15.59 10.69 13.54
CA PHE A 38 -15.80 10.38 12.12
C PHE A 38 -16.75 9.19 11.85
N GLY A 39 -17.29 8.59 12.92
CA GLY A 39 -18.19 7.43 12.84
C GLY A 39 -17.50 6.09 12.58
N SER A 40 -18.22 4.99 12.80
CA SER A 40 -17.69 3.63 12.71
C SER A 40 -17.32 3.22 11.28
N ALA A 41 -18.10 3.64 10.28
CA ALA A 41 -17.81 3.37 8.87
C ALA A 41 -16.44 3.94 8.43
N TYR A 42 -16.10 5.14 8.89
CA TYR A 42 -14.79 5.74 8.61
C TYR A 42 -13.67 5.06 9.42
N CYS A 43 -13.94 4.59 10.64
CA CYS A 43 -12.98 3.82 11.43
C CYS A 43 -12.56 2.53 10.71
N SER A 44 -13.52 1.74 10.23
CA SER A 44 -13.23 0.50 9.48
C SER A 44 -12.55 0.80 8.14
N LEU A 45 -12.98 1.86 7.43
CA LEU A 45 -12.36 2.26 6.16
C LEU A 45 -10.91 2.72 6.35
N SER A 46 -10.64 3.59 7.33
CA SER A 46 -9.30 4.09 7.61
C SER A 46 -8.33 2.98 8.02
N ASN A 47 -8.80 1.99 8.79
CA ASN A 47 -8.04 0.76 9.10
C ASN A 47 -7.77 -0.07 7.85
N PHE A 48 -8.76 -0.27 6.99
CA PHE A 48 -8.59 -1.00 5.74
C PHE A 48 -7.57 -0.31 4.83
N VAL A 49 -7.70 1.00 4.63
CA VAL A 49 -6.79 1.80 3.81
C VAL A 49 -5.38 1.72 4.37
N ALA A 50 -5.20 1.82 5.69
CA ALA A 50 -3.87 1.71 6.29
C ALA A 50 -3.20 0.36 6.05
N ASN A 51 -3.91 -0.73 6.33
CA ASN A 51 -3.38 -2.07 6.11
C ASN A 51 -3.09 -2.34 4.63
N CYS A 52 -3.98 -1.90 3.74
CA CYS A 52 -3.80 -2.02 2.30
C CYS A 52 -2.58 -1.24 1.81
N SER A 53 -2.41 0.01 2.25
CA SER A 53 -1.26 0.86 1.90
C SER A 53 0.05 0.27 2.40
N VAL A 54 0.12 -0.18 3.66
CA VAL A 54 1.32 -0.81 4.22
C VAL A 54 1.69 -2.07 3.45
N ALA A 55 0.72 -2.96 3.18
CA ALA A 55 0.95 -4.16 2.37
C ALA A 55 1.44 -3.79 0.95
N ALA A 56 0.82 -2.78 0.32
CA ALA A 56 1.21 -2.33 -1.02
C ALA A 56 2.63 -1.75 -1.04
N SER A 57 3.04 -1.03 -0.01
CA SER A 57 4.40 -0.50 0.15
C SER A 57 5.42 -1.64 0.30
N VAL A 58 5.15 -2.64 1.15
CA VAL A 58 6.04 -3.82 1.34
C VAL A 58 6.21 -4.62 0.05
N PHE A 59 5.11 -4.91 -0.66
CA PHE A 59 5.21 -5.62 -1.93
C PHE A 59 5.90 -4.79 -3.02
N SER A 60 5.69 -3.47 -3.05
CA SER A 60 6.38 -2.56 -3.97
C SER A 60 7.90 -2.57 -3.71
N LEU A 61 8.33 -2.51 -2.44
CA LEU A 61 9.74 -2.61 -2.06
C LEU A 61 10.33 -3.96 -2.45
N THR A 62 9.59 -5.05 -2.24
CA THR A 62 10.02 -6.40 -2.63
C THR A 62 10.20 -6.50 -4.14
N ALA A 63 9.26 -5.96 -4.93
CA ALA A 63 9.37 -5.91 -6.38
C ALA A 63 10.58 -5.08 -6.86
N ILE A 64 10.89 -3.96 -6.20
CA ILE A 64 12.08 -3.16 -6.48
C ILE A 64 13.34 -3.97 -6.17
N SER A 65 13.42 -4.65 -5.02
CA SER A 65 14.55 -5.49 -4.63
C SER A 65 14.80 -6.63 -5.63
N VAL A 66 13.73 -7.30 -6.07
CA VAL A 66 13.81 -8.35 -7.10
C VAL A 66 14.29 -7.78 -8.44
N ASP A 67 13.79 -6.60 -8.85
CA ASP A 67 14.25 -5.91 -10.06
C ASP A 67 15.75 -5.59 -10.00
N ARG A 68 16.23 -5.08 -8.86
CA ARG A 68 17.65 -4.79 -8.64
C ARG A 68 18.50 -6.06 -8.65
N TYR A 69 18.05 -7.12 -7.98
CA TYR A 69 18.72 -8.42 -7.95
C TYR A 69 18.87 -9.00 -9.37
N MET A 70 17.79 -9.03 -10.14
CA MET A 70 17.80 -9.51 -11.53
C MET A 70 18.69 -8.66 -12.44
N ALA A 71 18.77 -7.35 -12.21
CA ALA A 71 19.65 -6.47 -12.99
C ALA A 71 21.13 -6.78 -12.75
N ILE A 72 21.51 -7.14 -11.53
CA ILE A 72 22.89 -7.41 -11.13
C ILE A 72 23.31 -8.83 -11.55
N VAL A 73 22.49 -9.84 -11.23
CA VAL A 73 22.85 -11.26 -11.45
C VAL A 73 22.60 -11.71 -12.89
N HIS A 74 21.59 -11.14 -13.55
CA HIS A 74 21.17 -11.56 -14.90
C HIS A 74 21.02 -10.37 -15.87
N PRO A 75 22.11 -9.62 -16.17
CA PRO A 75 22.05 -8.37 -16.93
C PRO A 75 21.47 -8.56 -18.35
N LEU A 76 21.76 -9.67 -19.02
CA LEU A 76 21.27 -9.96 -20.38
C LEU A 76 19.76 -10.31 -20.43
N ARG A 77 19.19 -10.76 -19.31
CA ARG A 77 17.76 -11.12 -19.19
C ARG A 77 16.91 -9.96 -18.64
N HIS A 78 17.55 -8.86 -18.21
CA HIS A 78 16.93 -7.69 -17.59
C HIS A 78 16.17 -6.77 -18.58
N ARG A 79 15.55 -7.33 -19.63
CA ARG A 79 14.72 -6.55 -20.55
C ARG A 79 13.41 -6.19 -19.86
N LYS A 80 13.35 -4.98 -19.28
CA LYS A 80 12.16 -4.48 -18.58
C LYS A 80 11.02 -4.24 -19.56
N SER A 81 10.05 -5.16 -19.60
CA SER A 81 8.79 -4.94 -20.32
C SER A 81 7.84 -4.12 -19.46
N LYS A 82 7.31 -3.01 -19.99
CA LYS A 82 6.26 -2.19 -19.34
C LYS A 82 5.01 -3.02 -18.99
N SER A 83 4.77 -4.12 -19.71
CA SER A 83 3.68 -5.05 -19.41
C SER A 83 3.89 -5.78 -18.07
N ARG A 84 5.12 -6.24 -17.79
CA ARG A 84 5.45 -6.91 -16.52
C ARG A 84 5.30 -5.99 -15.32
N ALA A 85 5.65 -4.70 -15.46
CA ALA A 85 5.47 -3.71 -14.40
C ALA A 85 3.99 -3.47 -14.07
N ARG A 86 3.12 -3.37 -15.09
CA ARG A 86 1.67 -3.28 -14.87
C ARG A 86 1.08 -4.52 -14.21
N TRP A 87 1.51 -5.70 -14.65
CA TRP A 87 1.09 -6.96 -14.03
C TRP A 87 1.53 -7.04 -12.57
N ALA A 88 2.77 -6.66 -12.26
CA ALA A 88 3.24 -6.61 -10.88
C ALA A 88 2.44 -5.64 -10.03
N LEU A 89 2.11 -4.44 -10.54
CA LEU A 89 1.22 -3.49 -9.85
C LEU A 89 -0.16 -4.07 -9.58
N ALA A 90 -0.77 -4.72 -10.58
CA ALA A 90 -2.07 -5.38 -10.40
C ALA A 90 -2.00 -6.45 -9.31
N VAL A 91 -0.96 -7.30 -9.34
CA VAL A 91 -0.74 -8.33 -8.31
C VAL A 91 -0.59 -7.69 -6.93
N ILE A 92 0.25 -6.67 -6.79
CA ILE A 92 0.48 -5.93 -5.52
C ILE A 92 -0.85 -5.44 -4.94
N TRP A 93 -1.65 -4.73 -5.74
CA TRP A 93 -2.93 -4.19 -5.26
C TRP A 93 -3.92 -5.29 -4.91
N THR A 94 -4.02 -6.35 -5.71
CA THR A 94 -4.91 -7.49 -5.42
C THR A 94 -4.49 -8.25 -4.17
N SER A 95 -3.20 -8.50 -3.95
CA SER A 95 -2.69 -9.20 -2.76
C SER A 95 -2.84 -8.33 -1.51
N SER A 96 -2.60 -7.02 -1.63
CA SER A 96 -2.82 -6.08 -0.52
C SER A 96 -4.30 -5.98 -0.13
N ALA A 97 -5.20 -5.91 -1.11
CA ALA A 97 -6.64 -5.91 -0.84
C ALA A 97 -7.10 -7.24 -0.20
N LEU A 98 -6.55 -8.37 -0.64
CA LEU A 98 -6.85 -9.68 -0.07
C LEU A 98 -6.35 -9.82 1.37
N LEU A 99 -5.18 -9.25 1.69
CA LEU A 99 -4.64 -9.21 3.06
C LEU A 99 -5.39 -8.22 3.97
N ALA A 100 -5.92 -7.14 3.42
CA ALA A 100 -6.69 -6.14 4.16
C ALA A 100 -8.18 -6.53 4.33
N LEU A 101 -8.68 -7.48 3.54
CA LEU A 101 -10.06 -7.99 3.59
C LEU A 101 -10.46 -8.56 4.97
N PRO A 102 -9.64 -9.40 5.64
CA PRO A 102 -9.91 -9.84 7.01
C PRO A 102 -9.99 -8.67 7.99
N CYS A 103 -9.14 -7.65 7.84
CA CYS A 103 -9.19 -6.45 8.66
C CYS A 103 -10.48 -5.66 8.43
N LEU A 104 -11.02 -5.63 7.20
CA LEU A 104 -12.32 -5.02 6.91
C LEU A 104 -13.47 -5.80 7.57
N LEU A 105 -13.42 -7.13 7.53
CA LEU A 105 -14.49 -8.01 8.02
C LEU A 105 -14.49 -8.17 9.55
N TYR A 106 -13.31 -8.15 10.18
CA TYR A 106 -13.14 -8.33 11.62
C TYR A 106 -12.86 -7.03 12.39
N SER A 107 -12.76 -5.87 11.72
CA SER A 107 -12.75 -4.56 12.38
C SER A 107 -14.15 -4.25 12.92
N THR A 108 -14.57 -4.99 13.94
CA THR A 108 -15.66 -4.60 14.82
C THR A 108 -15.09 -3.61 15.81
N THR A 109 -15.41 -2.32 15.65
CA THR A 109 -15.29 -1.37 16.75
C THR A 109 -16.15 -1.91 17.90
N MET A 110 -15.54 -2.28 19.02
CA MET A 110 -16.24 -2.51 20.28
C MET A 110 -16.83 -1.16 20.69
N VAL A 111 -17.99 -0.83 20.12
CA VAL A 111 -18.85 0.23 20.65
C VAL A 111 -19.45 -0.39 21.90
N GLN A 112 -18.87 -0.05 23.05
CA GLN A 112 -19.52 -0.18 24.33
C GLN A 112 -19.73 1.21 24.90
#